data_AF-A0A812VV63-F1
#
_entry.id   AF-A0A812VV63-F1
#
_cell.length_a   1.000
_cell.length_b   1.000
_cell.length_c   1.000
_cell.angle_alpha   90.00
_cell.angle_beta   90.00
_cell.angle_gamma   90.00
#
_symmetry.space_group_name_H-M   'P 1'
#
loop_
_entity.id
_entity.type
_entity.pdbx_description
1 polymer ?
#
loop_
_entity_poly.entity_id
_entity_poly.type
_entity_poly.pdbx_seq_one_letter_code
_entity_poly.pdbx_strand_id
1 'polypeptide(L)'
;MGQTAIQSIPFASSELSGSSSSRGMPPGVRLEDFEVRSILFAEKAVLACPLPGKAWIELGRWNPISLALLAPAWSYQISGTADHWWFVARSTNHMYYYAAQFCVDQTGKNHITGLAYLGMWAAIACGLQYPEAKWWFAREWMPCQHPRKKRDLDRLLLRNPSAVHPYSWIDNNCQHFALNLYAATSVADCRW
;
A
#
# COMPACT_ATOMS: atom_id res chain seq x y z
N MET A 1 -19.80 -60.42 21.23
CA MET A 1 -19.62 -61.68 20.49
C MET A 1 -20.08 -61.45 19.06
N GLY A 2 -19.26 -61.79 18.07
CA GLY A 2 -19.56 -61.62 16.63
C GLY A 2 -18.45 -60.91 15.88
N GLN A 3 -17.46 -61.70 15.42
CA GLN A 3 -16.30 -61.31 14.62
C GLN A 3 -16.67 -61.14 13.14
N THR A 4 -15.94 -60.27 12.42
CA THR A 4 -15.22 -60.66 11.20
C THR A 4 -14.09 -59.69 10.90
N ALA A 5 -12.88 -60.24 10.83
CA ALA A 5 -11.67 -59.64 10.29
C ALA A 5 -11.56 -59.96 8.77
N ILE A 6 -10.38 -59.67 8.18
CA ILE A 6 -9.87 -59.97 6.81
C ILE A 6 -9.97 -58.70 5.92
N GLN A 7 -8.93 -58.12 5.30
CA GLN A 7 -7.58 -58.57 4.92
C GLN A 7 -6.63 -57.38 4.69
N SER A 8 -5.38 -57.74 4.41
CA SER A 8 -4.10 -57.03 4.54
C SER A 8 -3.44 -56.56 3.21
N ILE A 9 -2.70 -55.42 3.28
CA ILE A 9 -1.32 -55.14 2.74
C ILE A 9 -1.18 -55.03 1.17
N PRO A 10 -0.18 -54.36 0.50
CA PRO A 10 1.02 -53.57 0.91
C PRO A 10 1.30 -52.22 0.14
N PHE A 11 2.39 -51.54 0.55
CA PHE A 11 3.37 -50.75 -0.22
C PHE A 11 2.94 -49.75 -1.32
N ALA A 12 3.34 -48.49 -1.16
CA ALA A 12 4.26 -47.83 -2.10
C ALA A 12 4.91 -46.60 -1.45
N SER A 13 6.23 -46.63 -1.40
CA SER A 13 7.11 -45.49 -1.15
C SER A 13 6.88 -44.41 -2.22
N SER A 14 6.99 -43.15 -1.81
CA SER A 14 7.70 -42.14 -2.61
C SER A 14 8.10 -40.98 -1.72
N GLU A 15 9.41 -40.85 -1.59
CA GLU A 15 10.09 -39.62 -1.24
C GLU A 15 9.54 -38.45 -2.07
N LEU A 16 9.42 -37.27 -1.47
CA LEU A 16 9.79 -36.04 -2.15
C LEU A 16 9.98 -34.95 -1.10
N SER A 17 11.26 -34.62 -0.94
CA SER A 17 11.79 -33.34 -0.55
C SER A 17 11.00 -32.18 -1.19
N GLY A 18 10.02 -31.68 -0.45
CA GLY A 18 9.39 -30.40 -0.74
C GLY A 18 10.12 -29.33 0.06
N SER A 19 11.00 -28.58 -0.60
CA SER A 19 11.60 -27.36 -0.06
C SER A 19 10.54 -26.55 0.68
N SER A 20 10.88 -26.03 1.86
CA SER A 20 10.12 -24.98 2.49
C SER A 20 10.15 -23.75 1.58
N SER A 21 9.31 -23.74 0.56
CA SER A 21 8.89 -22.52 -0.09
C SER A 21 8.28 -21.71 1.03
N SER A 22 8.89 -20.58 1.33
CA SER A 22 8.23 -19.48 2.02
C SER A 22 6.82 -19.42 1.46
N ARG A 23 5.81 -19.77 2.28
CA ARG A 23 4.40 -19.51 1.94
C ARG A 23 4.28 -18.00 1.88
N GLY A 24 4.59 -17.45 0.71
CA GLY A 24 4.20 -16.09 0.37
C GLY A 24 2.72 -16.00 0.65
N MET A 25 2.35 -15.08 1.53
CA MET A 25 0.95 -14.90 1.90
C MET A 25 0.12 -14.74 0.61
N PRO A 26 -1.06 -15.39 0.51
CA PRO A 26 -1.84 -15.36 -0.71
C PRO A 26 -2.12 -13.90 -1.08
N PRO A 27 -1.83 -13.49 -2.33
CA PRO A 27 -2.14 -12.15 -2.78
C PRO A 27 -3.65 -11.99 -2.63
N GLY A 28 -4.07 -11.19 -1.66
CA GLY A 28 -5.46 -10.84 -1.48
C GLY A 28 -6.08 -10.37 -2.80
N VAL A 29 -7.38 -10.62 -2.95
CA VAL A 29 -8.02 -10.64 -4.27
C VAL A 29 -8.13 -9.22 -4.82
N ARG A 30 -7.33 -8.91 -5.85
CA ARG A 30 -7.55 -7.73 -6.70
C ARG A 30 -8.86 -7.92 -7.45
N LEU A 31 -9.67 -6.88 -7.44
CA LEU A 31 -10.97 -6.86 -8.11
C LEU A 31 -10.87 -6.10 -9.43
N GLU A 32 -11.61 -6.56 -10.42
CA GLU A 32 -11.81 -5.90 -11.70
C GLU A 32 -12.84 -4.77 -11.58
N ASP A 33 -12.75 -3.78 -12.48
CA ASP A 33 -13.59 -2.57 -12.43
C ASP A 33 -15.10 -2.87 -12.46
N PHE A 34 -15.52 -3.95 -13.15
CA PHE A 34 -16.93 -4.32 -13.22
C PHE A 34 -17.45 -4.90 -11.90
N GLU A 35 -16.61 -5.57 -11.11
CA GLU A 35 -16.98 -6.20 -9.82
C GLU A 35 -17.27 -5.15 -8.76
N VAL A 36 -16.63 -3.99 -8.85
CA VAL A 36 -16.73 -2.90 -7.86
C VAL A 36 -17.47 -1.66 -8.39
N ARG A 37 -18.09 -1.75 -9.57
CA ARG A 37 -18.74 -0.61 -10.24
C ARG A 37 -19.86 0.03 -9.41
N SER A 38 -20.59 -0.78 -8.65
CA SER A 38 -21.71 -0.33 -7.80
C SER A 38 -21.30 -0.01 -6.36
N ILE A 39 -20.05 -0.31 -5.98
CA ILE A 39 -19.58 -0.14 -4.61
C ILE A 39 -19.31 1.34 -4.33
N LEU A 40 -19.76 1.78 -3.15
CA LEU A 40 -19.50 3.10 -2.60
C LEU A 40 -18.45 3.01 -1.50
N PHE A 41 -17.36 3.74 -1.66
CA PHE A 41 -16.33 3.91 -0.65
C PHE A 41 -16.69 5.10 0.23
N ALA A 42 -16.93 4.85 1.50
CA ALA A 42 -17.53 5.78 2.45
C ALA A 42 -16.55 6.29 3.51
N GLU A 43 -15.41 5.64 3.68
CA GLU A 43 -14.36 6.08 4.59
C GLU A 43 -13.01 6.05 3.89
N LYS A 44 -12.06 6.82 4.42
CA LYS A 44 -10.71 6.93 3.89
C LYS A 44 -9.66 7.02 4.98
N ALA A 45 -8.46 6.57 4.68
CA ALA A 45 -7.28 6.64 5.54
C ALA A 45 -6.02 6.83 4.68
N VAL A 46 -4.89 7.04 5.35
CA VAL A 46 -3.57 7.02 4.72
C VAL A 46 -2.70 6.01 5.45
N LEU A 47 -2.14 5.10 4.69
CA LEU A 47 -1.20 4.10 5.19
C LEU A 47 0.22 4.52 4.83
N ALA A 48 1.18 4.09 5.65
CA ALA A 48 2.59 4.25 5.37
C ALA A 48 3.38 3.01 5.78
N CYS A 49 4.50 2.78 5.09
CA CYS A 49 5.49 1.75 5.43
C CYS A 49 6.92 2.27 5.22
N PRO A 50 7.92 1.74 5.93
CA PRO A 50 9.28 2.22 5.79
C PRO A 50 9.90 1.76 4.47
N LEU A 51 10.58 2.67 3.77
CA LEU A 51 11.30 2.34 2.53
C LEU A 51 12.52 1.44 2.82
N PRO A 52 12.84 0.47 1.94
CA PRO A 52 14.02 -0.37 2.09
C PRO A 52 15.31 0.45 1.91
N GLY A 53 16.36 0.11 2.65
CA GLY A 53 17.67 0.76 2.48
C GLY A 53 17.73 2.22 2.99
N LYS A 54 16.78 2.62 3.84
CA LYS A 54 16.68 3.94 4.50
C LYS A 54 17.99 4.43 5.14
N ALA A 55 18.83 3.51 5.60
CA ALA A 55 20.16 3.84 6.14
C ALA A 55 21.19 4.19 5.05
N TRP A 56 21.12 3.62 3.86
CA TRP A 56 22.18 3.69 2.85
C TRP A 56 22.04 4.85 1.86
N ILE A 57 20.81 5.22 1.48
CA ILE A 57 20.54 6.33 0.54
C ILE A 57 20.99 7.68 1.13
N GLU A 58 20.92 7.82 2.44
CA GLU A 58 21.28 9.02 3.20
C GLU A 58 22.82 9.16 3.37
N LEU A 59 23.52 8.03 3.57
CA LEU A 59 24.97 8.01 3.82
C LEU A 59 25.82 8.42 2.61
N GLY A 60 25.36 8.15 1.39
CA GLY A 60 26.12 8.40 0.15
C GLY A 60 26.24 9.88 -0.26
N ARG A 61 25.55 10.80 0.43
CA ARG A 61 25.47 12.24 0.06
C ARG A 61 26.27 13.16 0.98
N TRP A 62 26.99 12.62 1.97
CA TRP A 62 27.59 13.40 3.05
C TRP A 62 29.12 13.29 3.06
N ASN A 63 29.79 14.40 3.35
CA ASN A 63 31.21 14.40 3.75
C ASN A 63 31.36 13.55 5.03
N PRO A 64 32.37 12.66 5.14
CA PRO A 64 32.59 11.77 6.29
C PRO A 64 32.58 12.48 7.66
N ILE A 65 32.95 13.76 7.74
CA ILE A 65 32.95 14.54 9.00
C ILE A 65 31.53 14.87 9.46
N SER A 66 30.66 15.31 8.54
CA SER A 66 29.25 15.62 8.84
C SER A 66 28.49 14.36 9.26
N LEU A 67 28.89 13.24 8.70
CA LEU A 67 28.36 11.91 8.99
C LEU A 67 28.65 11.49 10.44
N ALA A 68 29.88 11.69 10.93
CA ALA A 68 30.25 11.34 12.29
C ALA A 68 29.57 12.21 13.36
N LEU A 69 29.32 13.49 13.07
CA LEU A 69 28.82 14.46 14.06
C LEU A 69 27.30 14.61 14.08
N LEU A 70 26.61 14.41 12.96
CA LEU A 70 25.18 14.72 12.83
C LEU A 70 24.30 13.49 12.57
N ALA A 71 24.86 12.35 12.18
CA ALA A 71 24.06 11.15 11.88
C ALA A 71 23.13 10.70 13.01
N PRO A 72 23.51 10.72 14.31
CA PRO A 72 22.62 10.24 15.38
C PRO A 72 21.40 11.14 15.62
N ALA A 73 21.56 12.46 15.52
CA ALA A 73 20.45 13.41 15.72
C ALA A 73 19.53 13.50 14.49
N TRP A 74 20.10 13.35 13.29
CA TRP A 74 19.40 13.51 12.02
C TRP A 74 18.63 12.26 11.61
N SER A 75 19.20 11.07 11.87
CA SER A 75 18.51 9.79 11.63
C SER A 75 17.21 9.65 12.42
N TYR A 76 17.05 10.31 13.57
CA TYR A 76 15.78 10.36 14.30
C TYR A 76 14.75 11.35 13.73
N GLN A 77 15.21 12.45 13.12
CA GLN A 77 14.34 13.55 12.71
C GLN A 77 13.84 13.43 11.26
N ILE A 78 14.60 12.75 10.40
CA ILE A 78 14.27 12.52 8.97
C ILE A 78 13.81 11.08 8.68
N SER A 79 14.11 10.12 9.58
CA SER A 79 13.48 8.81 9.47
C SER A 79 11.95 8.87 9.63
N GLY A 80 11.36 9.98 10.06
CA GLY A 80 9.91 10.18 9.99
C GLY A 80 9.34 10.53 8.61
N THR A 81 10.19 10.82 7.60
CA THR A 81 9.74 11.38 6.30
C THR A 81 10.06 10.51 5.08
N ALA A 82 10.99 9.55 5.16
CA ALA A 82 11.32 8.65 4.05
C ALA A 82 10.53 7.33 4.12
N ASP A 83 9.21 7.44 4.04
CA ASP A 83 8.30 6.30 4.04
C ASP A 83 7.52 6.27 2.71
N HIS A 84 7.03 5.10 2.33
CA HIS A 84 6.09 4.98 1.22
C HIS A 84 4.68 5.18 1.75
N TRP A 85 3.96 6.14 1.20
CA TRP A 85 2.60 6.49 1.62
C TRP A 85 1.61 6.13 0.52
N TRP A 86 0.46 5.60 0.91
CA TRP A 86 -0.62 5.36 -0.04
C TRP A 86 -1.98 5.66 0.56
N PHE A 87 -2.87 6.12 -0.30
CA PHE A 87 -4.24 6.41 0.06
C PHE A 87 -5.06 5.13 0.05
N VAL A 88 -5.95 4.97 1.02
CA VAL A 88 -6.94 3.89 1.03
C VAL A 88 -8.33 4.43 1.31
N ALA A 89 -9.33 3.83 0.68
CA ALA A 89 -10.74 4.03 0.97
C ALA A 89 -11.44 2.69 1.14
N ARG A 90 -12.49 2.61 1.96
CA ARG A 90 -13.25 1.37 2.20
C ARG A 90 -14.75 1.58 2.08
N SER A 91 -15.46 0.51 1.71
CA SER A 91 -16.91 0.47 1.68
C SER A 91 -17.50 0.47 3.09
N THR A 92 -18.78 0.80 3.22
CA THR A 92 -19.50 0.82 4.52
C THR A 92 -19.51 -0.52 5.25
N ASN A 93 -19.49 -1.63 4.51
CA ASN A 93 -19.41 -2.97 5.08
C ASN A 93 -17.96 -3.45 5.31
N HIS A 94 -16.96 -2.60 5.05
CA HIS A 94 -15.53 -2.88 5.21
C HIS A 94 -15.02 -4.12 4.45
N MET A 95 -15.72 -4.53 3.40
CA MET A 95 -15.33 -5.67 2.55
C MET A 95 -14.47 -5.23 1.38
N TYR A 96 -14.78 -4.08 0.78
CA TYR A 96 -14.12 -3.58 -0.42
C TYR A 96 -13.21 -2.43 -0.06
N TYR A 97 -12.00 -2.48 -0.60
CA TYR A 97 -10.98 -1.46 -0.39
C TYR A 97 -10.53 -0.94 -1.73
N TYR A 98 -10.33 0.36 -1.81
CA TYR A 98 -9.67 1.03 -2.91
C TYR A 98 -8.33 1.54 -2.39
N ALA A 99 -7.25 1.28 -3.11
CA ALA A 99 -5.93 1.80 -2.78
C ALA A 99 -5.37 2.56 -3.97
N ALA A 100 -4.78 3.73 -3.68
CA ALA A 100 -4.13 4.55 -4.68
C ALA A 100 -2.70 4.89 -4.29
N GLN A 101 -1.81 4.74 -5.27
CA GLN A 101 -0.38 4.93 -5.09
C GLN A 101 0.19 5.86 -6.14
N PHE A 102 1.27 6.53 -5.77
CA PHE A 102 2.05 7.37 -6.65
C PHE A 102 3.51 6.97 -6.53
N CYS A 103 4.09 6.57 -7.66
CA CYS A 103 5.49 6.18 -7.77
C CYS A 103 6.09 6.79 -9.03
N VAL A 104 7.41 6.68 -9.15
CA VAL A 104 8.15 7.06 -10.35
C VAL A 104 8.79 5.81 -10.93
N ASP A 105 8.77 5.67 -12.25
CA ASP A 105 9.49 4.58 -12.92
C ASP A 105 10.98 4.90 -13.08
N GLN A 106 11.73 3.93 -13.64
CA GLN A 106 13.17 4.08 -13.87
C GLN A 106 13.52 5.20 -14.86
N THR A 107 12.56 5.66 -15.66
CA THR A 107 12.73 6.75 -16.64
C THR A 107 12.43 8.13 -16.03
N GLY A 108 12.02 8.18 -14.75
CA GLY A 108 11.62 9.41 -14.08
C GLY A 108 10.17 9.82 -14.39
N LYS A 109 9.39 8.96 -15.04
CA LYS A 109 7.99 9.23 -15.34
C LYS A 109 7.09 8.84 -14.17
N ASN A 110 6.19 9.76 -13.85
CA ASN A 110 5.14 9.57 -12.85
C ASN A 110 4.23 8.39 -13.22
N HIS A 111 3.99 7.52 -12.26
CA HIS A 111 3.08 6.39 -12.37
C HIS A 111 2.08 6.42 -11.21
N ILE A 112 0.79 6.39 -11.55
CA ILE A 112 -0.32 6.47 -10.61
C ILE A 112 -1.17 5.23 -10.78
N THR A 113 -1.47 4.57 -9.67
CA THR A 113 -2.36 3.40 -9.67
C THR A 113 -3.54 3.64 -8.76
N GLY A 114 -4.71 3.14 -9.18
CA GLY A 114 -5.95 3.14 -8.42
C GLY A 114 -6.64 1.78 -8.59
N LEU A 115 -6.51 0.91 -7.58
CA LEU A 115 -6.93 -0.48 -7.65
C LEU A 115 -7.91 -0.80 -6.53
N ALA A 116 -8.83 -1.73 -6.80
CA ALA A 116 -9.76 -2.24 -5.81
C ALA A 116 -9.39 -3.65 -5.37
N TYR A 117 -9.72 -3.96 -4.12
CA TYR A 117 -9.34 -5.19 -3.46
C TYR A 117 -10.47 -5.68 -2.55
N LEU A 118 -10.54 -7.00 -2.39
CA LEU A 118 -11.35 -7.63 -1.36
C LEU A 118 -10.52 -7.82 -0.08
N GLY A 119 -10.94 -7.18 1.00
CA GLY A 119 -10.29 -7.24 2.30
C GLY A 119 -9.13 -6.25 2.48
N MET A 120 -8.96 -5.78 3.72
CA MET A 120 -7.99 -4.73 4.06
C MET A 120 -6.55 -5.19 3.81
N TRP A 121 -6.26 -6.46 4.09
CA TRP A 121 -4.93 -7.04 3.93
C TRP A 121 -4.39 -6.84 2.50
N ALA A 122 -5.25 -7.03 1.50
CA ALA A 122 -4.88 -6.91 0.09
C ALA A 122 -4.51 -5.46 -0.27
N ALA A 123 -5.28 -4.50 0.26
CA ALA A 123 -5.03 -3.08 0.10
C ALA A 123 -3.82 -2.57 0.91
N ILE A 124 -3.43 -3.25 1.98
CA ILE A 124 -2.16 -3.00 2.66
C ILE A 124 -1.02 -3.54 1.81
N ALA A 125 -1.09 -4.82 1.45
CA ALA A 125 -0.04 -5.54 0.73
C ALA A 125 0.34 -4.87 -0.59
N CYS A 126 -0.61 -4.21 -1.27
CA CYS A 126 -0.30 -3.52 -2.52
C CYS A 126 0.69 -2.35 -2.35
N GLY A 127 0.75 -1.74 -1.16
CA GLY A 127 1.67 -0.64 -0.86
C GLY A 127 3.01 -1.09 -0.28
N LEU A 128 3.13 -2.35 0.13
CA LEU A 128 4.37 -2.84 0.75
C LEU A 128 5.44 -3.05 -0.31
N GLN A 129 6.61 -2.45 -0.10
CA GLN A 129 7.77 -2.61 -0.98
C GLN A 129 8.46 -3.97 -0.83
N TYR A 130 8.22 -4.67 0.30
CA TYR A 130 8.75 -6.00 0.59
C TYR A 130 7.79 -6.74 1.55
N PRO A 131 7.73 -8.08 1.52
CA PRO A 131 6.71 -8.85 2.24
C PRO A 131 6.70 -8.66 3.76
N GLU A 132 7.85 -8.33 4.33
CA GLU A 132 8.08 -8.20 5.78
C GLU A 132 7.92 -6.75 6.28
N ALA A 133 7.58 -5.81 5.38
CA ALA A 133 7.43 -4.41 5.72
C ALA A 133 6.32 -4.21 6.76
N LYS A 134 6.68 -3.57 7.87
CA LYS A 134 5.69 -3.06 8.83
C LYS A 134 4.94 -1.89 8.19
N TRP A 135 3.73 -1.65 8.66
CA TRP A 135 2.91 -0.53 8.21
C TRP A 135 2.20 0.12 9.40
N TRP A 136 1.76 1.35 9.22
CA TRP A 136 0.95 2.08 10.19
C TRP A 136 -0.04 3.02 9.47
N PHE A 137 -1.02 3.52 10.22
CA PHE A 137 -1.87 4.61 9.75
C PHE A 137 -1.12 5.94 9.90
N ALA A 138 -0.75 6.56 8.78
CA ALA A 138 -0.28 7.94 8.79
C ALA A 138 -1.45 8.92 8.97
N ARG A 139 -2.67 8.52 8.56
CA ARG A 139 -3.94 9.15 8.93
C ARG A 139 -4.97 8.07 9.19
N GLU A 140 -5.72 8.22 10.28
CA GLU A 140 -6.78 7.28 10.66
C GLU A 140 -7.98 7.35 9.71
N TRP A 141 -8.83 6.33 9.82
CA TRP A 141 -10.09 6.26 9.10
C TRP A 141 -10.98 7.44 9.45
N MET A 142 -11.44 8.12 8.41
CA MET A 142 -12.38 9.22 8.49
C MET A 142 -13.54 9.00 7.52
N PRO A 143 -14.79 9.25 7.93
CA PRO A 143 -15.92 9.25 7.02
C PRO A 143 -15.77 10.29 5.91
N CYS A 144 -16.12 9.91 4.69
CA CYS A 144 -16.29 10.81 3.56
C CYS A 144 -17.65 11.50 3.67
N GLN A 145 -17.70 12.82 3.50
CA GLN A 145 -18.98 13.57 3.41
C GLN A 145 -19.86 13.04 2.27
N HIS A 146 -19.22 12.64 1.17
CA HIS A 146 -19.87 12.05 0.01
C HIS A 146 -19.14 10.75 -0.36
N PRO A 147 -19.75 9.58 -0.11
CA PRO A 147 -19.23 8.31 -0.59
C PRO A 147 -19.06 8.32 -2.12
N ARG A 148 -17.98 7.71 -2.62
CA ARG A 148 -17.60 7.77 -4.04
C ARG A 148 -17.50 6.37 -4.64
N LYS A 149 -17.79 6.23 -5.93
CA LYS A 149 -17.52 4.98 -6.68
C LYS A 149 -16.04 4.93 -7.07
N LYS A 150 -15.53 3.74 -7.42
CA LYS A 150 -14.16 3.57 -7.93
C LYS A 150 -13.83 4.55 -9.06
N ARG A 151 -14.70 4.66 -10.06
CA ARG A 151 -14.53 5.59 -11.20
C ARG A 151 -14.34 7.05 -10.77
N ASP A 152 -15.04 7.46 -9.71
CA ASP A 152 -14.93 8.83 -9.20
C ASP A 152 -13.61 9.04 -8.46
N LEU A 153 -13.14 8.01 -7.73
CA LEU A 153 -11.81 8.00 -7.12
C LEU A 153 -10.70 8.03 -8.18
N ASP A 154 -10.81 7.25 -9.25
CA ASP A 154 -9.83 7.25 -10.35
C ASP A 154 -9.73 8.62 -11.03
N ARG A 155 -10.87 9.29 -11.24
CA ARG A 155 -10.89 10.67 -11.75
C ARG A 155 -10.20 11.65 -10.80
N LEU A 156 -10.30 11.44 -9.49
CA LEU A 156 -9.62 12.27 -8.50
C LEU A 156 -8.12 12.03 -8.50
N LEU A 157 -7.67 10.79 -8.75
CA LEU A 157 -6.24 10.52 -8.90
C LEU A 157 -5.62 11.35 -10.02
N LEU A 158 -6.31 11.40 -11.17
CA LEU A 158 -5.85 12.16 -12.34
C LEU A 158 -5.86 13.68 -12.12
N ARG A 159 -6.69 14.17 -11.19
CA ARG A 159 -6.77 15.59 -10.83
C ARG A 159 -5.87 15.96 -9.64
N ASN A 160 -5.17 14.99 -9.06
CA ASN A 160 -4.29 15.25 -7.94
C ASN A 160 -3.13 16.15 -8.41
N PRO A 161 -2.82 17.26 -7.72
CA PRO A 161 -1.69 18.13 -8.08
C PRO A 161 -0.37 17.36 -8.25
N SER A 162 -0.16 16.33 -7.42
CA SER A 162 1.04 15.51 -7.47
C SER A 162 1.20 14.71 -8.76
N ALA A 163 0.11 14.48 -9.49
CA ALA A 163 0.12 13.79 -10.78
C ALA A 163 0.80 14.60 -11.88
N VAL A 164 0.66 15.93 -11.85
CA VAL A 164 1.06 16.84 -12.92
C VAL A 164 2.49 17.32 -12.75
N HIS A 165 2.98 17.40 -11.51
CA HIS A 165 4.33 17.85 -11.22
C HIS A 165 5.33 16.68 -11.24
N PRO A 166 6.60 16.91 -11.64
CA PRO A 166 7.64 15.89 -11.54
C PRO A 166 7.79 15.37 -10.11
N TYR A 167 8.16 14.10 -9.96
CA TYR A 167 8.46 13.54 -8.65
C TYR A 167 9.65 14.28 -8.01
N SER A 168 9.47 14.77 -6.78
CA SER A 168 10.51 15.33 -5.92
C SER A 168 10.39 14.71 -4.54
N TRP A 169 11.52 14.24 -4.00
CA TRP A 169 11.57 13.70 -2.65
C TRP A 169 11.11 14.71 -1.59
N ILE A 170 11.29 15.99 -1.86
CA ILE A 170 10.99 17.08 -0.93
C ILE A 170 9.60 17.66 -1.22
N ASP A 171 9.30 17.94 -2.48
CA ASP A 171 8.19 18.83 -2.85
C ASP A 171 6.99 18.11 -3.50
N ASN A 172 7.19 16.89 -4.00
CA ASN A 172 6.13 16.16 -4.70
C ASN A 172 6.37 14.65 -4.74
N ASN A 173 5.92 13.94 -3.72
CA ASN A 173 6.14 12.51 -3.55
C ASN A 173 4.83 11.79 -3.17
N CYS A 174 4.93 10.49 -2.86
CA CYS A 174 3.81 9.65 -2.45
C CYS A 174 3.05 10.17 -1.21
N GLN A 175 3.75 10.81 -0.26
CA GLN A 175 3.12 11.46 0.89
C GLN A 175 2.23 12.64 0.47
N HIS A 176 2.74 13.54 -0.37
CA HIS A 176 1.95 14.67 -0.90
C HIS A 176 0.71 14.17 -1.66
N PHE A 177 0.90 13.18 -2.53
CA PHE A 177 -0.19 12.57 -3.28
C PHE A 177 -1.28 11.99 -2.36
N ALA A 178 -0.91 11.18 -1.38
CA ALA A 178 -1.86 10.54 -0.48
C ALA A 178 -2.58 11.57 0.42
N LEU A 179 -1.85 12.58 0.91
CA LEU A 179 -2.42 13.67 1.72
C LEU A 179 -3.38 14.54 0.91
N ASN A 180 -3.10 14.83 -0.35
CA ASN A 180 -4.02 15.57 -1.22
C ASN A 180 -5.36 14.83 -1.39
N LEU A 181 -5.34 13.52 -1.60
CA LEU A 181 -6.57 12.70 -1.68
C LEU A 181 -7.29 12.66 -0.34
N TYR A 182 -6.55 12.57 0.76
CA TYR A 182 -7.11 12.59 2.11
C TYR A 182 -7.69 13.96 2.48
N ALA A 183 -7.14 15.07 2.01
CA ALA A 183 -7.62 16.41 2.33
C ALA A 183 -8.81 16.86 1.45
N ALA A 184 -8.99 16.26 0.27
CA ALA A 184 -10.01 16.59 -0.74
C ALA A 184 -11.49 16.34 -0.32
N THR A 185 -11.81 16.47 0.97
CA THR A 185 -13.15 16.50 1.57
C THR A 185 -13.51 17.82 2.25
N SER A 186 -12.61 18.80 2.38
CA SER A 186 -12.79 19.86 3.38
C SER A 186 -12.87 21.31 2.90
N VAL A 187 -12.81 21.61 1.59
CA VAL A 187 -12.86 23.02 1.16
C VAL A 187 -13.95 23.26 0.14
N ALA A 188 -14.76 24.26 0.47
CA ALA A 188 -15.78 24.93 -0.32
C ALA A 188 -15.31 25.48 -1.68
N ASP A 189 -14.16 25.05 -2.20
CA ASP A 189 -13.72 25.28 -3.58
C ASP A 189 -14.07 24.09 -4.44
N CYS A 190 -15.38 23.92 -4.55
CA CYS A 190 -16.03 23.26 -5.65
C CYS A 190 -16.72 24.36 -6.47
N ARG A 191 -15.95 25.16 -7.22
CA ARG A 191 -16.38 25.33 -8.61
C ARG A 191 -16.04 24.03 -9.33
N TRP A 192 -16.90 23.03 -9.11
CA TRP A 192 -17.10 21.92 -10.02
C TRP A 192 -18.32 22.23 -10.87
#